data_AF-A0A9Q0X5I3-F1
#
_entry.id   AF-A0A9Q0X5I3-F1
#
_cell.length_a   1.000
_cell.length_b   1.000
_cell.length_c   1.000
_cell.angle_alpha   90.00
_cell.angle_beta   90.00
_cell.angle_gamma   90.00
#
_symmetry.space_group_name_H-M   'P 1'
#
loop_
_entity.id
_entity.type
_entity.pdbx_description
1 polymer ?
#
loop_
_entity_poly.entity_id
_entity_poly.type
_entity_poly.pdbx_seq_one_letter_code
_entity_poly.pdbx_strand_id
1 'polypeptide(L)'
;MQVYTRLLLQKFLPLFHALPDNLQAKATSYHSEVISLLDYEIIVARHATDMASKQLATSVFLHHHAWLGTATFTDDARNRIENAPLMEKVYSPQQ
;
A
#
# COMPACT_ATOMS: atom_id res chain seq x y z
N MET A 1 -3.03 -11.49 -9.19
CA MET A 1 -2.11 -12.57 -9.61
C MET A 1 -1.65 -13.42 -8.42
N GLN A 2 -1.17 -12.83 -7.33
CA GLN A 2 -0.59 -13.55 -6.16
C GLN A 2 -1.51 -14.58 -5.49
N VAL A 3 -2.82 -14.30 -5.35
CA VAL A 3 -3.79 -15.25 -4.74
C VAL A 3 -3.89 -16.55 -5.55
N TYR A 4 -3.89 -16.44 -6.88
CA TYR A 4 -3.95 -17.59 -7.76
C TYR A 4 -2.66 -18.41 -7.71
N THR A 5 -1.50 -17.76 -7.70
CA THR A 5 -0.19 -18.40 -7.55
C THR A 5 -0.07 -19.14 -6.21
N ARG A 6 -0.52 -18.52 -5.11
CA ARG A 6 -0.55 -19.14 -3.78
C ARG A 6 -1.41 -20.40 -3.75
N LEU A 7 -2.58 -20.34 -4.39
CA LEU A 7 -3.52 -21.44 -4.47
C LEU A 7 -2.98 -22.60 -5.32
N LEU A 8 -2.25 -22.31 -6.40
CA LEU A 8 -1.53 -23.33 -7.16
C LEU A 8 -0.43 -23.99 -6.33
N LEU A 9 0.43 -23.22 -5.65
CA LEU A 9 1.50 -23.75 -4.79
C LEU A 9 0.96 -24.68 -3.69
N GLN A 10 -0.15 -24.31 -3.06
CA GLN A 10 -0.81 -25.15 -2.07
C GLN A 10 -1.30 -26.48 -2.66
N LYS A 11 -1.76 -26.49 -3.92
CA LYS A 11 -2.14 -27.73 -4.62
C LYS A 11 -0.94 -28.61 -4.97
N PHE A 12 0.26 -28.05 -5.08
CA PHE A 12 1.50 -28.81 -5.32
C PHE A 12 2.12 -29.39 -4.04
N LEU A 13 1.74 -28.91 -2.86
CA LEU A 13 2.27 -29.41 -1.58
C LEU A 13 2.15 -30.94 -1.42
N PRO A 14 1.03 -31.61 -1.77
CA PRO A 14 0.93 -33.07 -1.72
C PRO A 14 1.91 -33.79 -2.64
N LEU A 15 2.27 -33.19 -3.79
CA LEU A 15 3.23 -33.78 -4.72
C LEU A 15 4.66 -33.74 -4.14
N PHE A 16 4.96 -32.76 -3.29
CA PHE A 16 6.24 -32.72 -2.59
C PHE A 16 6.38 -33.83 -1.54
N HIS A 17 5.28 -34.28 -0.96
CA HIS A 17 5.25 -35.41 -0.03
C HIS A 17 5.39 -36.78 -0.71
N ALA A 18 5.23 -36.85 -2.04
CA ALA A 18 5.45 -38.06 -2.82
C ALA A 18 6.91 -38.19 -3.32
N LEU A 19 7.77 -37.20 -3.02
CA LEU A 19 9.19 -37.23 -3.39
C LEU A 19 9.98 -38.14 -2.42
N PRO A 20 11.13 -38.66 -2.87
CA PRO A 20 12.08 -39.33 -1.98
C PRO A 20 12.56 -38.39 -0.86
N ASP A 21 12.83 -38.91 0.33
CA ASP A 21 13.10 -38.14 1.56
C ASP A 21 14.16 -37.03 1.39
N ASN A 22 15.20 -37.29 0.59
CA ASN A 22 16.29 -36.34 0.31
C ASN A 22 15.84 -35.12 -0.51
N LEU A 23 14.78 -35.26 -1.31
CA LEU A 23 14.21 -34.19 -2.13
C LEU A 23 12.98 -33.57 -1.48
N GLN A 24 12.24 -34.33 -0.67
CA GLN A 24 11.07 -33.86 0.05
C GLN A 24 11.40 -32.69 0.97
N ALA A 25 12.45 -32.80 1.80
CA ALA A 25 12.85 -31.74 2.73
C ALA A 25 13.23 -30.44 2.00
N LYS A 26 13.88 -30.56 0.84
CA LYS A 26 14.27 -29.42 0.02
C LYS A 26 13.06 -28.76 -0.65
N ALA A 27 12.13 -29.57 -1.17
CA ALA A 27 10.91 -29.09 -1.82
C ALA A 27 9.97 -28.38 -0.82
N THR A 28 9.80 -28.91 0.40
CA THR A 28 9.00 -28.24 1.44
C THR A 28 9.65 -26.96 1.94
N SER A 29 10.99 -26.93 2.06
CA SER A 29 11.73 -25.70 2.36
C SER A 29 11.46 -24.62 1.30
N TYR A 30 11.64 -24.93 0.01
CA TYR A 30 11.36 -23.96 -1.06
C TYR A 30 9.90 -23.53 -1.09
N HIS A 31 8.96 -24.44 -0.85
CA HIS A 31 7.55 -24.08 -0.77
C HIS A 31 7.30 -23.05 0.36
N SER A 32 7.87 -23.26 1.55
CA SER A 32 7.73 -22.29 2.66
C SER A 32 8.35 -20.93 2.34
N GLU A 33 9.52 -20.91 1.69
CA GLU A 33 10.21 -19.69 1.28
C GLU A 33 9.38 -18.90 0.27
N VAL A 34 8.82 -19.56 -0.75
CA VAL A 34 7.97 -18.92 -1.75
C VAL A 34 6.69 -18.35 -1.13
N ILE A 35 6.07 -19.05 -0.18
CA ILE A 35 4.89 -18.54 0.53
C ILE A 35 5.25 -17.30 1.38
N SER A 36 6.40 -17.31 2.05
CA SER A 36 6.90 -16.16 2.80
C SER A 36 7.16 -14.94 1.90
N LEU A 37 7.75 -15.16 0.72
CA LEU A 37 7.98 -14.11 -0.27
C LEU A 37 6.67 -13.49 -0.77
N LEU A 38 5.65 -14.32 -1.04
CA LEU A 38 4.32 -13.83 -1.44
C LEU A 38 3.68 -12.96 -0.35
N ASP A 39 3.85 -13.30 0.93
CA ASP A 39 3.33 -12.49 2.03
C ASP A 39 4.11 -11.18 2.17
N TYR A 40 5.43 -11.21 1.97
CA TYR A 40 6.27 -10.02 1.96
C TYR A 40 5.90 -9.04 0.84
N GLU A 41 5.59 -9.54 -0.35
CA GLU A 41 5.14 -8.69 -1.47
C GLU A 41 3.87 -7.89 -1.13
N ILE A 42 2.92 -8.48 -0.38
CA ILE A 42 1.71 -7.78 0.05
C ILE A 42 2.06 -6.64 1.01
N ILE A 43 2.97 -6.89 1.94
CA ILE A 43 3.43 -5.88 2.91
C ILE A 43 4.14 -4.73 2.19
N VAL A 44 5.04 -5.05 1.26
CA VAL A 44 5.74 -4.05 0.44
C VAL A 44 4.74 -3.25 -0.40
N ALA A 45 3.75 -3.89 -1.02
CA ALA A 45 2.74 -3.19 -1.81
C ALA A 45 1.92 -2.21 -0.95
N ARG A 46 1.57 -2.59 0.29
CA ARG A 46 0.91 -1.70 1.25
C ARG A 46 1.79 -0.51 1.61
N HIS A 47 3.05 -0.75 1.94
CA HIS A 47 3.99 0.34 2.23
C HIS A 47 4.22 1.26 1.03
N ALA A 48 4.32 0.73 -0.18
CA ALA A 48 4.44 1.51 -1.39
C ALA A 48 3.21 2.42 -1.60
N THR A 49 2.01 1.89 -1.35
CA THR A 49 0.76 2.65 -1.42
C THR A 49 0.70 3.76 -0.37
N ASP A 50 1.09 3.47 0.88
CA ASP A 50 1.18 4.46 1.96
C ASP A 50 2.23 5.55 1.68
N MET A 51 3.33 5.20 1.01
CA MET A 51 4.33 6.18 0.61
C MET A 51 3.84 7.06 -0.53
N ALA A 52 3.18 6.47 -1.54
CA ALA A 52 2.57 7.23 -2.62
C ALA A 52 1.49 8.19 -2.11
N SER A 53 0.64 7.77 -1.16
CA SER A 53 -0.40 8.64 -0.59
C SER A 53 0.19 9.83 0.18
N LYS A 54 1.26 9.62 0.94
CA LYS A 54 1.98 10.70 1.64
C LYS A 54 2.66 11.66 0.66
N GLN A 55 3.29 11.15 -0.41
CA GLN A 55 3.88 11.98 -1.46
C GLN A 55 2.84 12.85 -2.15
N LEU A 56 1.66 12.30 -2.45
CA LEU A 56 0.54 13.06 -3.01
C LEU A 56 0.07 14.15 -2.04
N ALA A 57 -0.09 13.82 -0.75
CA ALA A 57 -0.47 14.80 0.26
C ALA A 57 0.55 15.94 0.37
N THR A 58 1.86 15.63 0.36
CA THR A 58 2.92 16.64 0.35
C THR A 58 2.88 17.49 -0.92
N SER A 59 2.67 16.90 -2.09
CA SER A 59 2.57 17.65 -3.36
C SER A 59 1.37 18.60 -3.36
N VAL A 60 0.21 18.13 -2.89
CA VAL A 60 -1.00 18.96 -2.74
C VAL A 60 -0.76 20.11 -1.77
N PHE A 61 -0.13 19.84 -0.62
CA PHE A 61 0.21 20.87 0.37
C PHE A 61 1.13 21.93 -0.23
N LEU A 62 2.20 21.53 -0.93
CA LEU A 62 3.13 22.47 -1.56
C LEU A 62 2.46 23.33 -2.64
N HIS A 63 1.64 22.73 -3.50
CA HIS A 63 0.87 23.48 -4.49
C HIS A 63 -0.11 24.46 -3.84
N HIS A 64 -0.79 24.00 -2.79
CA HIS A 64 -1.74 24.83 -2.05
C HIS A 64 -1.05 26.03 -1.38
N HIS A 65 0.07 25.79 -0.69
CA HIS A 65 0.89 26.84 -0.09
C HIS A 65 1.41 27.84 -1.13
N ALA A 66 1.93 27.37 -2.27
CA ALA A 66 2.39 28.23 -3.35
C ALA A 66 1.26 29.09 -3.94
N TRP A 67 0.09 28.49 -4.19
CA TRP A 67 -1.08 29.22 -4.69
C TRP A 67 -1.53 30.31 -3.70
N LEU A 68 -1.66 29.96 -2.42
CA LEU A 68 -2.00 30.90 -1.37
C LEU A 68 -0.96 32.02 -1.24
N GLY A 69 0.34 31.71 -1.40
CA GLY A 69 1.44 32.68 -1.40
C GLY A 69 1.29 33.76 -2.48
N THR A 70 0.76 33.39 -3.65
CA THR A 70 0.49 34.32 -4.76
C THR A 70 -0.87 35.02 -4.69
N ALA A 71 -1.79 34.53 -3.87
CA ALA A 71 -3.14 35.09 -3.75
C ALA A 71 -3.18 36.28 -2.78
N THR A 72 -4.02 37.27 -3.09
CA THR A 72 -4.22 38.50 -2.29
C THR A 72 -5.20 38.28 -1.14
N PHE A 73 -4.93 37.30 -0.27
CA PHE A 73 -5.67 37.09 0.97
C PHE A 73 -5.06 37.88 2.12
N THR A 74 -5.85 38.19 3.15
CA THR A 74 -5.31 38.60 4.45
C THR A 74 -4.59 37.43 5.10
N ASP A 75 -3.56 37.67 5.90
CA ASP A 75 -2.78 36.60 6.55
C ASP A 75 -3.64 35.67 7.41
N ASP A 76 -4.69 36.20 8.05
CA ASP A 76 -5.66 35.40 8.81
C ASP A 76 -6.48 34.46 7.91
N ALA A 77 -6.97 34.96 6.76
CA ALA A 77 -7.69 34.15 5.79
C ALA A 77 -6.77 33.08 5.16
N ARG A 78 -5.51 33.42 4.87
CA ARG A 78 -4.50 32.48 4.37
C ARG A 78 -4.26 31.35 5.37
N ASN A 79 -4.03 31.68 6.65
CA ASN A 79 -3.80 30.68 7.70
C ASN A 79 -5.02 29.75 7.90
N ARG A 80 -6.24 30.29 7.82
CA ARG A 80 -7.45 29.46 7.95
C ARG A 80 -7.64 28.50 6.79
N ILE A 81 -7.28 28.91 5.57
CA ILE A 81 -7.38 28.06 4.38
C ILE A 81 -6.26 27.01 4.38
N GLU A 82 -5.02 27.40 4.68
CA GLU A 82 -3.86 26.50 4.70
C GLU A 82 -3.99 25.36 5.72
N ASN A 83 -4.57 25.66 6.89
CA ASN A 83 -4.78 24.69 7.96
C ASN A 83 -6.13 23.94 7.87
N ALA A 84 -6.94 24.24 6.86
CA ALA A 84 -8.19 23.50 6.66
C ALA A 84 -7.89 22.04 6.30
N PRO A 85 -8.61 21.07 6.89
CA PRO A 85 -8.44 19.68 6.50
C PRO A 85 -8.77 19.52 5.02
N LEU A 86 -7.86 18.92 4.25
CA LEU A 86 -7.98 18.69 2.80
C LEU A 86 -9.24 17.90 2.39
N MET A 87 -9.97 17.30 3.35
CA MET A 87 -11.05 16.34 3.16
C MET A 87 -12.33 16.66 3.96
N GLU A 88 -12.72 17.93 4.15
CA GLU A 88 -14.03 18.23 4.77
C GLU A 88 -15.23 18.14 3.79
N LYS A 89 -15.02 17.76 2.51
CA LYS A 89 -16.07 17.79 1.47
C LYS A 89 -16.46 16.45 0.84
N VAL A 90 -16.18 15.31 1.46
CA VAL A 90 -16.58 13.99 0.90
C VAL A 90 -17.72 13.31 1.69
N TYR A 91 -18.02 13.73 2.92
CA TYR A 91 -19.17 13.20 3.67
C TYR A 91 -19.80 14.27 4.56
N SER A 92 -20.70 15.06 3.99
CA SER A 92 -21.81 15.62 4.76
C SER A 92 -23.04 14.83 4.34
N PRO A 93 -23.52 13.85 5.13
CA PRO A 93 -24.84 13.29 4.88
C PRO A 93 -25.84 14.46 4.99
N GLN A 94 -26.50 14.78 3.88
CA GLN A 94 -27.59 15.74 3.88
C GLN A 94 -28.65 15.24 4.86
N GLN A 95 -28.81 15.95 5.98
CA GLN A 95 -29.96 15.83 6.86
C GLN A 95 -31.13 16.61 6.27
#